data_AF-A0A314XLV2-F1
#
_entry.id   AF-A0A314XLV2-F1
#
_cell.length_a   1.000
_cell.length_b   1.000
_cell.length_c   1.000
_cell.angle_alpha   90.00
_cell.angle_beta   90.00
_cell.angle_gamma   90.00
#
_symmetry.space_group_name_H-M   'P 1'
#
loop_
_entity.id
_entity.type
_entity.pdbx_description
1 polymer ?
#
loop_
_entity_poly.entity_id
_entity_poly.type
_entity_poly.pdbx_seq_one_letter_code
_entity_poly.pdbx_strand_id
1 'polypeptide(L)'
;MALALNSIIPHTTALSLSTSLPSPKKPSSPQFQQPHNRRQITQIVQSTASSSTNTTLSDVKLQIQEDRNFNPTSTSATAWSEFARNVSGEWDGYGADFTKEGNPIELPENVVPGAYREWEVKVFDWQTQCPTLANPEEPVLVYKNIELLPTVGCEADAATRYTVIEKNIGGVNNEVSAFAYQSSGCYVAVWPGEEKGNKLLELEYCLINPQDKESRVRIIQVIRIDNMKMMLQNTRVFCEQWYGPFRNGDQLGGCAIRDSAFASTAALKASEVVGTWQGPRALANFDGYGLENDKQNFFQELLDNSEQNSVRDESGLILLPKQLWCSLKECKDGDTYSEVGWLLDHGRAITSKCTFSSTALLKDISVSYETVTLKAK
;
A
#
# COMPACT_ATOMS: atom_id res chain seq x y z
N MET A 1 -61.41 5.52 -22.85
CA MET A 1 -61.37 6.27 -24.13
C MET A 1 -60.05 7.02 -24.16
N ALA A 2 -59.29 6.76 -25.22
CA ALA A 2 -57.97 7.31 -25.48
C ALA A 2 -58.03 8.81 -25.79
N LEU A 3 -56.91 9.51 -25.58
CA LEU A 3 -56.30 10.60 -26.38
C LEU A 3 -55.16 11.17 -25.51
N ALA A 4 -53.91 10.73 -25.72
CA ALA A 4 -52.94 11.29 -26.66
C ALA A 4 -52.53 12.73 -26.31
N LEU A 5 -51.43 12.86 -25.57
CA LEU A 5 -50.66 14.11 -25.48
C LEU A 5 -49.30 13.88 -26.15
N ASN A 6 -49.12 14.61 -27.24
CA ASN A 6 -47.90 14.70 -28.03
C ASN A 6 -46.79 15.37 -27.22
N SER A 7 -45.68 14.67 -26.99
CA SER A 7 -44.42 15.31 -26.58
C SER A 7 -43.60 15.62 -27.82
N ILE A 8 -43.38 16.91 -28.05
CA ILE A 8 -42.55 17.48 -29.11
C ILE A 8 -41.09 17.31 -28.71
N ILE A 9 -40.31 16.70 -29.61
CA ILE A 9 -38.85 16.59 -29.58
C ILE A 9 -38.27 17.94 -30.05
N PRO A 10 -37.40 18.62 -29.29
CA PRO A 10 -36.50 19.60 -29.86
C PRO A 10 -35.19 18.91 -30.24
N HIS A 11 -35.05 18.64 -31.54
CA HIS A 11 -33.75 18.49 -32.19
C HIS A 11 -33.10 19.87 -32.28
N THR A 12 -31.89 20.01 -31.75
CA THR A 12 -31.01 21.13 -32.10
C THR A 12 -29.60 20.61 -32.40
N THR A 13 -29.42 20.37 -33.70
CA THR A 13 -28.32 20.87 -34.55
C THR A 13 -26.90 20.83 -33.99
N ALA A 14 -26.17 19.80 -34.44
CA ALA A 14 -24.72 19.79 -34.53
C ALA A 14 -24.24 20.91 -35.48
N LEU A 15 -23.32 21.75 -35.01
CA LEU A 15 -22.53 22.64 -35.86
C LEU A 15 -21.23 21.93 -36.22
N SER A 16 -21.17 21.47 -37.47
CA SER A 16 -19.99 21.00 -38.15
C SER A 16 -19.05 22.19 -38.45
N LEU A 17 -17.89 22.22 -37.80
CA LEU A 17 -16.74 23.01 -38.25
C LEU A 17 -15.74 22.05 -38.90
N SER A 18 -15.85 21.96 -40.22
CA SER A 18 -14.88 21.33 -41.10
C SER A 18 -13.65 22.24 -41.23
N THR A 19 -12.55 21.88 -40.59
CA THR A 19 -11.22 22.37 -40.94
C THR A 19 -10.43 21.20 -41.51
N SER A 20 -10.25 21.23 -42.83
CA SER A 20 -9.41 20.30 -43.58
C SER A 20 -7.95 20.53 -43.21
N LEU A 21 -7.40 19.66 -42.36
CA LEU A 21 -5.97 19.55 -42.13
C LEU A 21 -5.37 18.56 -43.14
N PRO A 22 -4.22 18.88 -43.76
CA PRO A 22 -3.64 18.07 -44.82
C PRO A 22 -3.10 16.73 -44.30
N SER A 23 -3.35 15.67 -45.08
CA SER A 23 -2.89 14.32 -44.82
C SER A 23 -1.38 14.25 -44.54
N PRO A 24 -0.93 13.53 -43.50
CA PRO A 24 0.49 13.29 -43.30
C PRO A 24 1.02 12.37 -44.42
N LYS A 25 2.00 12.86 -45.17
CA LYS A 25 2.78 12.06 -46.12
C LYS A 25 3.46 10.93 -45.35
N LYS A 26 3.26 9.69 -45.79
CA LYS A 26 4.02 8.51 -45.36
C LYS A 26 5.53 8.81 -45.45
N PRO A 27 6.31 8.65 -44.37
CA PRO A 27 7.75 8.55 -44.51
C PRO A 27 8.08 7.24 -45.22
N SER A 28 8.77 7.36 -46.36
CA SER A 28 9.39 6.25 -47.08
C SER A 28 10.38 5.53 -46.17
N SER A 29 10.25 4.22 -46.07
CA SER A 29 11.19 3.33 -45.38
C SER A 29 12.61 3.53 -45.89
N PRO A 30 13.62 3.78 -45.04
CA PRO A 30 15.00 3.64 -45.46
C PRO A 30 15.31 2.14 -45.65
N GLN A 31 15.55 1.74 -46.89
CA GLN A 31 16.19 0.48 -47.24
C GLN A 31 17.59 0.45 -46.62
N PHE A 32 17.78 -0.31 -45.55
CA PHE A 32 19.11 -0.69 -45.12
C PHE A 32 19.58 -1.88 -45.95
N GLN A 33 20.54 -1.60 -46.83
CA GLN A 33 21.31 -2.62 -47.54
C GLN A 33 22.17 -3.40 -46.53
N GLN A 34 22.07 -4.73 -46.59
CA GLN A 34 23.00 -5.64 -45.93
C GLN A 34 24.40 -5.49 -46.54
N PRO A 35 25.47 -5.37 -45.74
CA PRO A 35 26.79 -5.77 -46.16
C PRO A 35 27.06 -7.21 -45.71
N HIS A 36 27.13 -8.12 -46.67
CA HIS A 36 27.90 -9.35 -46.52
C HIS A 36 29.38 -8.99 -46.37
N ASN A 37 30.03 -9.38 -45.26
CA ASN A 37 31.31 -10.07 -45.29
C ASN A 37 31.80 -10.55 -43.91
N ARG A 38 31.84 -11.89 -43.78
CA ARG A 38 32.98 -12.73 -43.41
C ARG A 38 33.75 -12.47 -42.09
N ARG A 39 33.46 -13.37 -41.14
CA ARG A 39 34.34 -14.11 -40.20
C ARG A 39 35.46 -13.35 -39.48
N GLN A 40 35.35 -13.31 -38.15
CA GLN A 40 36.42 -13.75 -37.24
C GLN A 40 35.84 -14.42 -36.00
N ILE A 41 36.50 -15.49 -35.60
CA ILE A 41 36.12 -16.49 -34.59
C ILE A 41 36.64 -16.03 -33.23
N THR A 42 35.80 -16.02 -32.21
CA THR A 42 36.24 -16.11 -30.81
C THR A 42 35.19 -16.85 -29.98
N GLN A 43 35.69 -17.80 -29.18
CA GLN A 43 34.96 -18.87 -28.52
C GLN A 43 34.03 -18.37 -27.41
N ILE A 44 32.78 -18.88 -27.39
CA ILE A 44 31.90 -18.85 -26.22
C ILE A 44 31.93 -20.26 -25.62
N VAL A 45 32.35 -20.35 -24.36
CA VAL A 45 32.31 -21.56 -23.55
C VAL A 45 30.87 -21.80 -23.12
N GLN A 46 30.26 -22.86 -23.64
CA GLN A 46 29.07 -23.47 -23.08
C GLN A 46 29.50 -24.51 -22.04
N SER A 47 28.96 -24.44 -20.83
CA SER A 47 29.02 -25.55 -19.88
C SER A 47 27.63 -25.83 -19.33
N THR A 48 26.97 -26.80 -19.95
CA THR A 48 25.89 -27.59 -19.35
C THR A 48 26.50 -28.70 -18.49
N ALA A 49 26.05 -28.86 -17.25
CA ALA A 49 26.02 -30.17 -16.59
C ALA A 49 25.09 -30.15 -15.38
N SER A 50 24.17 -31.11 -15.38
CA SER A 50 23.22 -31.47 -14.34
C SER A 50 23.76 -32.62 -13.45
N SER A 51 23.07 -32.83 -12.32
CA SER A 51 22.96 -34.06 -11.49
C SER A 51 23.79 -34.19 -10.17
N SER A 52 23.11 -33.87 -9.05
CA SER A 52 22.71 -34.70 -7.89
C SER A 52 23.65 -35.65 -7.11
N THR A 53 23.34 -35.75 -5.80
CA THR A 53 23.75 -36.70 -4.71
C THR A 53 24.94 -36.24 -3.83
N ASN A 54 24.97 -36.31 -2.49
CA ASN A 54 24.12 -36.92 -1.45
C ASN A 54 24.18 -36.12 -0.12
N THR A 55 23.15 -36.37 0.69
CA THR A 55 22.90 -36.00 2.09
C THR A 55 24.01 -36.38 3.07
N THR A 56 24.31 -35.52 4.05
CA THR A 56 24.59 -35.92 5.46
C THR A 56 24.30 -34.76 6.42
N LEU A 57 23.49 -35.04 7.43
CA LEU A 57 23.24 -34.24 8.64
C LEU A 57 24.43 -34.30 9.60
N SER A 58 24.77 -33.18 10.23
CA SER A 58 25.25 -33.17 11.62
C SER A 58 25.19 -31.79 12.28
N ASP A 59 24.78 -31.82 13.55
CA ASP A 59 24.41 -30.73 14.46
C ASP A 59 25.53 -29.76 14.88
N VAL A 60 25.10 -28.50 15.06
CA VAL A 60 25.37 -27.55 16.17
C VAL A 60 26.76 -27.52 16.81
N LYS A 61 27.45 -26.37 16.66
CA LYS A 61 28.05 -25.67 17.81
C LYS A 61 28.25 -24.17 17.58
N LEU A 62 27.51 -23.39 18.38
CA LEU A 62 27.76 -21.98 18.68
C LEU A 62 29.19 -21.79 19.18
N GLN A 63 29.91 -20.82 18.62
CA GLN A 63 31.02 -20.15 19.30
C GLN A 63 30.97 -18.65 18.98
N ILE A 64 30.30 -17.94 19.88
CA ILE A 64 30.51 -16.52 20.14
C ILE A 64 31.93 -16.41 20.69
N GLN A 65 32.82 -15.74 19.98
CA GLN A 65 34.08 -15.27 20.56
C GLN A 65 34.39 -13.87 20.04
N GLU A 66 34.62 -12.98 21.01
CA GLU A 66 34.84 -11.55 20.92
C GLU A 66 35.99 -11.16 19.98
N ASP A 67 35.70 -10.39 18.93
CA ASP A 67 36.69 -9.51 18.32
C ASP A 67 36.48 -8.07 18.84
N ARG A 68 37.11 -7.80 19.98
CA ARG A 68 37.36 -6.44 20.46
C ARG A 68 38.51 -5.84 19.64
N ASN A 69 38.17 -5.07 18.59
CA ASN A 69 38.86 -3.84 18.18
C ASN A 69 38.33 -3.32 16.83
N PHE A 70 37.05 -2.95 16.80
CA PHE A 70 36.55 -2.02 15.80
C PHE A 70 36.28 -0.68 16.47
N ASN A 71 37.03 0.33 16.02
CA ASN A 71 36.90 1.72 16.43
C ASN A 71 35.52 2.23 15.98
N PRO A 72 34.53 2.49 16.86
CA PRO A 72 33.22 2.92 16.41
C PRO A 72 33.26 4.44 16.36
N THR A 73 33.57 5.00 15.19
CA THR A 73 32.87 6.21 14.77
C THR A 73 31.55 5.79 14.15
N SER A 74 30.76 4.98 14.87
CA SER A 74 29.36 4.76 14.52
C SER A 74 28.58 5.86 15.22
N THR A 75 28.24 6.92 14.49
CA THR A 75 27.11 7.78 14.86
C THR A 75 25.94 6.84 15.14
N SER A 76 25.48 6.77 16.39
CA SER A 76 24.26 6.01 16.72
C SER A 76 23.15 6.56 15.83
N ALA A 77 22.61 5.72 14.95
CA ALA A 77 21.49 6.10 14.09
C ALA A 77 20.31 6.51 15.00
N THR A 78 19.67 7.64 14.71
CA THR A 78 18.40 8.00 15.34
C THR A 78 17.30 7.07 14.83
N ALA A 79 16.23 6.85 15.59
CA ALA A 79 15.11 6.02 15.15
C ALA A 79 14.51 6.50 13.80
N TRP A 80 14.53 7.81 13.56
CA TRP A 80 14.16 8.39 12.28
C TRP A 80 15.11 7.98 11.15
N SER A 81 16.42 8.06 11.34
CA SER A 81 17.37 7.64 10.30
C SER A 81 17.25 6.15 9.97
N GLU A 82 16.90 5.31 10.95
CA GLU A 82 16.61 3.89 10.72
C GLU A 82 15.30 3.68 9.97
N PHE A 83 14.24 4.40 10.36
CA PHE A 83 12.97 4.42 9.62
C PHE A 83 13.20 4.84 8.17
N ALA A 84 13.92 5.94 7.95
CA ALA A 84 14.20 6.49 6.63
C ALA A 84 14.93 5.48 5.75
N ARG A 85 15.91 4.75 6.32
CA ARG A 85 16.59 3.65 5.63
C ARG A 85 15.64 2.51 5.26
N ASN A 86 14.74 2.12 6.17
CA ASN A 86 13.88 0.94 5.97
C ASN A 86 12.68 1.21 5.06
N VAL A 87 12.20 2.46 4.99
CA VAL A 87 11.05 2.82 4.15
C VAL A 87 11.46 3.25 2.74
N SER A 88 12.68 3.74 2.56
CA SER A 88 13.15 4.27 1.27
C SER A 88 13.49 3.17 0.26
N GLY A 89 13.05 3.36 -0.98
CA GLY A 89 13.26 2.41 -2.06
C GLY A 89 12.21 2.48 -3.15
N GLU A 90 12.38 1.66 -4.17
CA GLU A 90 11.34 1.28 -5.11
C GLU A 90 10.55 0.12 -4.52
N TRP A 91 9.24 0.27 -4.47
CA TRP A 91 8.32 -0.74 -3.98
C TRP A 91 7.36 -1.11 -5.11
N ASP A 92 7.44 -2.33 -5.61
CA ASP A 92 6.57 -2.82 -6.68
C ASP A 92 5.52 -3.77 -6.10
N GLY A 93 4.31 -3.76 -6.65
CA GLY A 93 3.27 -4.61 -6.11
C GLY A 93 1.95 -4.52 -6.85
N TYR A 94 0.90 -4.73 -6.09
CA TYR A 94 -0.47 -4.66 -6.56
C TYR A 94 -1.35 -3.98 -5.51
N GLY A 95 -2.40 -3.31 -5.99
CA GLY A 95 -3.36 -2.64 -5.13
C GLY A 95 -4.80 -2.85 -5.59
N ALA A 96 -5.74 -2.80 -4.66
CA ALA A 96 -7.16 -2.90 -4.98
C ALA A 96 -8.01 -2.12 -3.97
N ASP A 97 -9.18 -1.70 -4.45
CA ASP A 97 -10.19 -1.02 -3.65
C ASP A 97 -11.25 -2.02 -3.21
N PHE A 98 -11.74 -1.85 -1.98
CA PHE A 98 -12.76 -2.68 -1.35
C PHE A 98 -13.88 -1.80 -0.80
N THR A 99 -15.13 -2.25 -0.92
CA THR A 99 -16.28 -1.58 -0.30
C THR A 99 -16.13 -1.56 1.22
N LYS A 100 -16.98 -0.78 1.92
CA LYS A 100 -17.03 -0.79 3.39
C LYS A 100 -17.39 -2.15 4.00
N GLU A 101 -17.89 -3.11 3.21
CA GLU A 101 -18.16 -4.49 3.61
C GLU A 101 -16.99 -5.45 3.28
N GLY A 102 -15.94 -4.97 2.61
CA GLY A 102 -14.78 -5.79 2.22
C GLY A 102 -14.91 -6.52 0.88
N ASN A 103 -15.88 -6.15 0.05
CA ASN A 103 -15.99 -6.72 -1.30
C ASN A 103 -15.06 -5.98 -2.27
N PRO A 104 -14.33 -6.66 -3.16
CA PRO A 104 -13.45 -6.00 -4.12
C PRO A 104 -14.25 -5.17 -5.13
N ILE A 105 -13.72 -4.01 -5.51
CA ILE A 105 -14.32 -3.07 -6.47
C ILE A 105 -13.64 -3.26 -7.83
N GLU A 106 -14.44 -3.56 -8.85
CA GLU A 106 -13.94 -3.80 -10.21
C GLU A 106 -13.37 -2.51 -10.81
N LEU A 107 -12.28 -2.64 -11.56
CA LEU A 107 -11.67 -1.52 -12.25
C LEU A 107 -12.64 -0.94 -13.30
N PRO A 108 -12.64 0.39 -13.51
CA PRO A 108 -13.49 1.02 -14.50
C PRO A 108 -13.32 0.45 -15.91
N GLU A 109 -14.41 0.30 -16.66
CA GLU A 109 -14.35 -0.28 -18.01
C GLU A 109 -13.42 0.47 -18.97
N ASN A 110 -13.22 1.77 -18.76
CA ASN A 110 -12.34 2.58 -19.61
C ASN A 110 -10.85 2.32 -19.40
N VAL A 111 -10.46 1.58 -18.35
CA VAL A 111 -9.06 1.21 -18.08
C VAL A 111 -8.78 -0.26 -18.35
N VAL A 112 -9.82 -1.10 -18.45
CA VAL A 112 -9.70 -2.54 -18.68
C VAL A 112 -9.69 -2.83 -20.19
N PRO A 113 -8.66 -3.50 -20.73
CA PRO A 113 -8.62 -3.88 -22.15
C PRO A 113 -9.82 -4.74 -22.57
N GLY A 114 -10.34 -4.51 -23.79
CA GLY A 114 -11.54 -5.20 -24.28
C GLY A 114 -11.46 -6.73 -24.28
N ALA A 115 -10.27 -7.31 -24.40
CA ALA A 115 -10.05 -8.76 -24.34
C ALA A 115 -10.50 -9.38 -23.02
N TYR A 116 -10.35 -8.68 -21.88
CA TYR A 116 -10.85 -9.16 -20.59
C TYR A 116 -12.37 -9.32 -20.59
N ARG A 117 -13.08 -8.41 -21.26
CA ARG A 117 -14.53 -8.50 -21.44
C ARG A 117 -14.92 -9.69 -22.33
N GLU A 118 -14.20 -9.89 -23.43
CA GLU A 118 -14.42 -11.04 -24.33
C GLU A 118 -14.20 -12.38 -23.63
N TRP A 119 -13.33 -12.41 -22.62
CA TRP A 119 -13.07 -13.59 -21.80
C TRP A 119 -13.89 -13.65 -20.51
N GLU A 120 -14.79 -12.69 -20.28
CA GLU A 120 -15.60 -12.56 -19.06
C GLU A 120 -14.75 -12.52 -17.77
N VAL A 121 -13.53 -11.99 -17.86
CA VAL A 121 -12.60 -11.85 -16.74
C VAL A 121 -12.73 -10.46 -16.14
N LYS A 122 -13.18 -10.40 -14.89
CA LYS A 122 -13.19 -9.17 -14.10
C LYS A 122 -11.79 -8.84 -13.59
N VAL A 123 -11.45 -7.56 -13.63
CA VAL A 123 -10.16 -7.06 -13.14
C VAL A 123 -10.42 -6.14 -11.96
N PHE A 124 -9.78 -6.41 -10.83
CA PHE A 124 -9.94 -5.64 -9.59
C PHE A 124 -8.63 -4.94 -9.18
N ASP A 125 -7.50 -5.49 -9.63
CA ASP A 125 -6.19 -5.17 -9.11
C ASP A 125 -5.45 -4.24 -10.07
N TRP A 126 -4.92 -3.16 -9.53
CA TRP A 126 -3.89 -2.36 -10.16
C TRP A 126 -2.54 -3.05 -10.00
N GLN A 127 -1.72 -3.02 -11.04
CA GLN A 127 -0.27 -3.11 -10.84
C GLN A 127 0.21 -1.75 -10.32
N THR A 128 1.02 -1.76 -9.27
CA THR A 128 1.41 -0.54 -8.57
C THR A 128 2.91 -0.42 -8.40
N GLN A 129 3.39 0.82 -8.40
CA GLN A 129 4.73 1.16 -7.93
C GLN A 129 4.63 2.29 -6.92
N CYS A 130 5.46 2.21 -5.88
CA CYS A 130 5.51 3.16 -4.78
C CYS A 130 6.95 3.59 -4.46
N PRO A 131 7.63 4.32 -5.37
CA PRO A 131 8.92 4.93 -5.06
C PRO A 131 8.78 5.81 -3.83
N THR A 132 9.50 5.48 -2.77
CA THR A 132 9.45 6.13 -1.47
C THR A 132 10.84 6.63 -1.10
N LEU A 133 10.94 7.88 -0.64
CA LEU A 133 12.19 8.48 -0.19
C LEU A 133 11.95 9.26 1.10
N ALA A 134 12.65 8.90 2.15
CA ALA A 134 12.72 9.65 3.39
C ALA A 134 14.13 10.21 3.60
N ASN A 135 14.23 11.47 4.00
CA ASN A 135 15.51 12.10 4.32
C ASN A 135 15.99 11.56 5.69
N PRO A 136 17.20 10.99 5.83
CA PRO A 136 17.67 10.47 7.12
C PRO A 136 17.98 11.55 8.16
N GLU A 137 18.21 12.79 7.72
CA GLU A 137 18.61 13.92 8.59
C GLU A 137 17.43 14.84 8.95
N GLU A 138 16.37 14.83 8.12
CA GLU A 138 15.19 15.68 8.31
C GLU A 138 13.91 14.84 8.31
N PRO A 139 12.90 15.17 9.13
CA PRO A 139 11.63 14.45 9.22
C PRO A 139 10.73 14.70 8.00
N VAL A 140 11.20 14.32 6.82
CA VAL A 140 10.56 14.49 5.51
C VAL A 140 10.51 13.15 4.80
N LEU A 141 9.32 12.79 4.31
CA LEU A 141 9.09 11.60 3.50
C LEU A 141 8.22 11.98 2.30
N VAL A 142 8.65 11.57 1.10
CA VAL A 142 7.89 11.72 -0.14
C VAL A 142 7.75 10.36 -0.81
N TYR A 143 6.57 10.08 -1.33
CA TYR A 143 6.37 8.90 -2.17
C TYR A 143 5.38 9.19 -3.29
N LYS A 144 5.37 8.32 -4.31
CA LYS A 144 4.35 8.37 -5.38
C LYS A 144 3.57 7.08 -5.40
N ASN A 145 2.25 7.14 -5.37
CA ASN A 145 1.41 6.01 -5.78
C ASN A 145 1.26 6.06 -7.30
N ILE A 146 1.85 5.10 -7.99
CA ILE A 146 1.76 4.95 -9.44
C ILE A 146 0.90 3.72 -9.72
N GLU A 147 -0.24 3.90 -10.38
CA GLU A 147 -1.06 2.79 -10.88
C GLU A 147 -0.81 2.62 -12.38
N LEU A 148 -0.66 1.38 -12.81
CA LEU A 148 -0.41 1.02 -14.20
C LEU A 148 -1.67 0.40 -14.81
N LEU A 149 -1.92 0.71 -16.09
CA LEU A 149 -3.02 0.09 -16.84
C LEU A 149 -2.81 -1.43 -16.90
N PRO A 150 -3.88 -2.23 -16.70
CA PRO A 150 -3.83 -3.67 -16.89
C PRO A 150 -3.32 -4.04 -18.28
N THR A 151 -2.37 -4.96 -18.36
CA THR A 151 -1.81 -5.46 -19.62
C THR A 151 -2.31 -6.87 -19.90
N VAL A 152 -2.49 -7.19 -21.19
CA VAL A 152 -2.83 -8.54 -21.64
C VAL A 152 -1.55 -9.29 -22.05
N GLY A 153 -1.37 -10.50 -21.54
CA GLY A 153 -0.25 -11.37 -21.87
C GLY A 153 0.98 -11.22 -20.97
N CYS A 154 1.71 -12.32 -20.79
CA CYS A 154 2.88 -12.42 -19.91
C CYS A 154 4.11 -11.65 -20.43
N GLU A 155 4.06 -11.18 -21.69
CA GLU A 155 5.17 -10.60 -22.46
C GLU A 155 4.88 -9.15 -22.86
N ALA A 156 4.11 -8.40 -22.07
CA ALA A 156 3.88 -7.00 -22.36
C ALA A 156 5.22 -6.22 -22.30
N ASP A 157 5.73 -5.81 -23.47
CA ASP A 157 7.00 -5.07 -23.62
C ASP A 157 6.96 -3.64 -23.04
N ALA A 158 5.79 -3.18 -22.57
CA ALA A 158 5.61 -1.87 -21.98
C ALA A 158 4.45 -1.85 -20.97
N ALA A 159 4.64 -1.08 -19.89
CA ALA A 159 3.58 -0.69 -18.98
C ALA A 159 3.23 0.79 -19.20
N THR A 160 1.96 1.15 -19.02
CA THR A 160 1.49 2.53 -19.15
C THR A 160 0.95 3.01 -17.81
N ARG A 161 1.39 4.18 -17.37
CA ARG A 161 0.87 4.82 -16.14
C ARG A 161 -0.56 5.29 -16.39
N TYR A 162 -1.47 4.93 -15.49
CA TYR A 162 -2.83 5.46 -15.43
C TYR A 162 -2.86 6.70 -14.54
N THR A 163 -2.42 6.56 -13.30
CA THR A 163 -2.37 7.64 -12.31
C THR A 163 -0.98 7.73 -11.67
N VAL A 164 -0.60 8.94 -11.27
CA VAL A 164 0.57 9.21 -10.43
C VAL A 164 0.13 10.22 -9.39
N ILE A 165 0.06 9.80 -8.13
CA ILE A 165 -0.30 10.65 -7.00
C ILE A 165 0.93 10.77 -6.12
N GLU A 166 1.50 11.97 -6.03
CA GLU A 166 2.60 12.27 -5.11
C GLU A 166 2.03 12.64 -3.74
N LYS A 167 2.70 12.20 -2.68
CA LYS A 167 2.29 12.36 -1.29
C LYS A 167 3.47 12.86 -0.47
N ASN A 168 3.27 13.95 0.28
CA ASN A 168 4.32 14.66 1.00
C ASN A 168 4.05 14.72 2.51
N ILE A 169 5.01 14.23 3.29
CA ILE A 169 4.98 14.24 4.76
C ILE A 169 6.15 15.09 5.25
N GLY A 170 5.85 16.04 6.13
CA GLY A 170 6.85 16.96 6.69
C GLY A 170 7.27 18.07 5.72
N GLY A 171 8.22 18.90 6.19
CA GLY A 171 8.74 20.02 5.41
C GLY A 171 7.72 21.11 5.09
N VAL A 172 8.00 21.90 4.05
CA VAL A 172 7.17 23.06 3.64
C VAL A 172 5.85 22.63 3.00
N ASN A 173 5.84 21.47 2.34
CA ASN A 173 4.69 20.93 1.60
C ASN A 173 3.99 19.80 2.38
N ASN A 174 3.98 19.87 3.71
CA ASN A 174 3.35 18.84 4.53
C ASN A 174 1.84 18.75 4.24
N GLU A 175 1.36 17.58 3.84
CA GLU A 175 -0.04 17.32 3.48
C GLU A 175 -0.81 16.57 4.57
N VAL A 176 -0.12 16.00 5.58
CA VAL A 176 -0.75 15.22 6.67
C VAL A 176 -1.11 16.08 7.87
N SER A 177 -2.18 15.72 8.57
CA SER A 177 -2.50 16.32 9.88
C SER A 177 -1.81 15.61 11.05
N ALA A 178 -1.43 14.34 10.88
CA ALA A 178 -0.65 13.58 11.85
C ALA A 178 0.15 12.47 11.14
N PHE A 179 1.32 12.15 11.69
CA PHE A 179 2.22 11.12 11.22
C PHE A 179 2.91 10.46 12.41
N ALA A 180 2.81 9.13 12.50
CA ALA A 180 3.51 8.35 13.50
C ALA A 180 4.36 7.28 12.82
N TYR A 181 5.60 7.09 13.25
CA TYR A 181 6.54 6.16 12.62
C TYR A 181 7.27 5.29 13.63
N GLN A 182 7.74 4.12 13.21
CA GLN A 182 8.61 3.25 13.99
C GLN A 182 9.86 2.93 13.18
N SER A 183 11.02 2.74 13.82
CA SER A 183 12.28 2.38 13.13
C SER A 183 12.17 1.14 12.22
N SER A 184 11.18 0.27 12.42
CA SER A 184 10.87 -0.87 11.55
C SER A 184 10.50 -0.48 10.10
N GLY A 185 10.11 0.77 9.86
CA GLY A 185 9.51 1.23 8.60
C GLY A 185 7.98 1.27 8.65
N CYS A 186 7.36 0.74 9.72
CA CYS A 186 5.92 0.90 9.93
C CYS A 186 5.58 2.37 10.19
N TYR A 187 4.46 2.83 9.64
CA TYR A 187 3.97 4.17 9.90
C TYR A 187 2.44 4.25 9.80
N VAL A 188 1.90 5.33 10.34
CA VAL A 188 0.53 5.76 10.09
C VAL A 188 0.53 7.22 9.68
N ALA A 189 -0.15 7.52 8.58
CA ALA A 189 -0.35 8.87 8.07
C ALA A 189 -1.83 9.21 8.05
N VAL A 190 -2.18 10.39 8.58
CA VAL A 190 -3.55 10.90 8.64
C VAL A 190 -3.69 12.03 7.63
N TRP A 191 -4.40 11.76 6.53
CA TRP A 191 -4.57 12.70 5.43
C TRP A 191 -5.94 13.39 5.53
N PRO A 192 -5.98 14.70 5.81
CA PRO A 192 -7.22 15.46 5.73
C PRO A 192 -7.65 15.64 4.27
N GLY A 193 -8.95 15.57 4.01
CA GLY A 193 -9.52 15.82 2.70
C GLY A 193 -10.93 16.37 2.76
N GLU A 194 -11.49 16.71 1.61
CA GLU A 194 -12.85 17.17 1.48
C GLU A 194 -13.47 16.63 0.17
N GLU A 195 -14.68 16.08 0.25
CA GLU A 195 -15.45 15.70 -0.94
C GLU A 195 -16.86 16.28 -0.86
N LYS A 196 -17.21 17.10 -1.85
CA LYS A 196 -18.55 17.69 -2.01
C LYS A 196 -19.04 18.41 -0.74
N GLY A 197 -18.14 19.12 -0.04
CA GLY A 197 -18.44 19.83 1.20
C GLY A 197 -18.38 18.98 2.48
N ASN A 198 -18.14 17.67 2.37
CA ASN A 198 -18.00 16.78 3.53
C ASN A 198 -16.53 16.58 3.88
N LYS A 199 -16.22 16.62 5.17
CA LYS A 199 -14.88 16.31 5.68
C LYS A 199 -14.58 14.82 5.45
N LEU A 200 -13.46 14.57 4.79
CA LEU A 200 -12.88 13.23 4.61
C LEU A 200 -11.58 13.10 5.38
N LEU A 201 -11.27 11.89 5.78
CA LEU A 201 -10.03 11.51 6.42
C LEU A 201 -9.54 10.21 5.81
N GLU A 202 -8.35 10.19 5.23
CA GLU A 202 -7.69 8.94 4.85
C GLU A 202 -6.70 8.54 5.94
N LEU A 203 -6.89 7.35 6.50
CA LEU A 203 -5.97 6.76 7.45
C LEU A 203 -5.15 5.71 6.72
N GLU A 204 -3.90 6.05 6.42
CA GLU A 204 -2.94 5.16 5.77
C GLU A 204 -2.08 4.47 6.81
N TYR A 205 -2.16 3.15 6.86
CA TYR A 205 -1.38 2.28 7.73
C TYR A 205 -0.38 1.51 6.88
N CYS A 206 0.92 1.73 7.08
CA CYS A 206 1.97 0.94 6.46
C CYS A 206 2.53 -0.06 7.48
N LEU A 207 2.36 -1.34 7.18
CA LEU A 207 2.82 -2.46 7.99
C LEU A 207 3.96 -3.16 7.26
N ILE A 208 5.15 -3.15 7.85
CA ILE A 208 6.31 -3.90 7.37
C ILE A 208 6.26 -5.29 7.99
N ASN A 209 6.48 -6.33 7.19
CA ASN A 209 6.60 -7.66 7.73
C ASN A 209 7.87 -7.75 8.59
N PRO A 210 7.76 -8.11 9.89
CA PRO A 210 8.93 -8.22 10.75
C PRO A 210 9.87 -9.39 10.37
N GLN A 211 9.40 -10.37 9.59
CA GLN A 211 10.21 -11.52 9.15
C GLN A 211 11.01 -11.25 7.88
N ASP A 212 10.42 -10.53 6.92
CA ASP A 212 11.08 -10.08 5.69
C ASP A 212 10.83 -8.58 5.50
N LYS A 213 11.79 -7.76 5.95
CA LYS A 213 11.72 -6.29 5.91
C LYS A 213 11.57 -5.68 4.49
N GLU A 214 11.48 -6.53 3.48
CA GLU A 214 11.26 -6.21 2.08
C GLU A 214 9.79 -6.39 1.67
N SER A 215 8.92 -6.86 2.55
CA SER A 215 7.49 -7.02 2.29
C SER A 215 6.71 -6.03 3.14
N ARG A 216 5.80 -5.27 2.49
CA ARG A 216 4.91 -4.36 3.20
C ARG A 216 3.50 -4.41 2.67
N VAL A 217 2.58 -4.04 3.55
CA VAL A 217 1.18 -3.80 3.19
C VAL A 217 0.80 -2.40 3.62
N ARG A 218 0.21 -1.63 2.70
CA ARG A 218 -0.42 -0.34 3.01
C ARG A 218 -1.93 -0.49 2.95
N ILE A 219 -2.60 -0.29 4.07
CA ILE A 219 -4.05 -0.33 4.20
C ILE A 219 -4.51 1.10 4.40
N ILE A 220 -5.41 1.59 3.56
CA ILE A 220 -5.93 2.96 3.66
C ILE A 220 -7.44 2.90 3.87
N GLN A 221 -7.90 3.34 5.04
CA GLN A 221 -9.31 3.51 5.32
C GLN A 221 -9.74 4.93 4.96
N VAL A 222 -10.74 5.06 4.08
CA VAL A 222 -11.32 6.36 3.72
C VAL A 222 -12.57 6.58 4.56
N ILE A 223 -12.53 7.60 5.40
CA ILE A 223 -13.55 7.86 6.41
C ILE A 223 -14.21 9.21 6.14
N ARG A 224 -15.54 9.21 6.08
CA ARG A 224 -16.34 10.44 6.07
C ARG A 224 -16.64 10.86 7.50
N ILE A 225 -16.48 12.14 7.80
CA ILE A 225 -16.86 12.74 9.07
C ILE A 225 -18.08 13.62 8.84
N ASP A 226 -19.19 13.27 9.50
CA ASP A 226 -20.48 13.94 9.37
C ASP A 226 -21.08 14.13 10.76
N ASN A 227 -21.30 15.38 11.18
CA ASN A 227 -21.72 15.71 12.54
C ASN A 227 -20.89 14.99 13.62
N MET A 228 -19.56 15.03 13.49
CA MET A 228 -18.58 14.35 14.34
C MET A 228 -18.63 12.82 14.32
N LYS A 229 -19.55 12.21 13.56
CA LYS A 229 -19.61 10.77 13.37
C LYS A 229 -18.68 10.32 12.25
N MET A 230 -17.84 9.34 12.54
CA MET A 230 -16.89 8.74 11.58
C MET A 230 -17.54 7.53 10.89
N MET A 231 -17.52 7.51 9.56
CA MET A 231 -18.13 6.46 8.74
C MET A 231 -17.20 6.01 7.62
N LEU A 232 -16.82 4.73 7.64
CA LEU A 232 -16.01 4.11 6.59
C LEU A 232 -16.76 4.14 5.24
N GLN A 233 -16.10 4.66 4.21
CA GLN A 233 -16.61 4.67 2.83
C GLN A 233 -16.10 3.46 2.06
N ASN A 234 -14.79 3.26 2.09
CA ASN A 234 -14.08 2.17 1.42
C ASN A 234 -12.70 1.95 2.06
N THR A 235 -12.08 0.83 1.70
CA THR A 235 -10.70 0.51 2.08
C THR A 235 -9.88 0.29 0.82
N ARG A 236 -8.64 0.78 0.79
CA ARG A 236 -7.67 0.50 -0.27
C ARG A 236 -6.53 -0.31 0.31
N VAL A 237 -6.07 -1.32 -0.42
CA VAL A 237 -4.97 -2.18 0.02
C VAL A 237 -3.91 -2.21 -1.05
N PHE A 238 -2.66 -2.01 -0.66
CA PHE A 238 -1.48 -2.21 -1.49
C PHE A 238 -0.60 -3.27 -0.84
N CYS A 239 -0.26 -4.32 -1.56
CA CYS A 239 0.73 -5.31 -1.13
C CYS A 239 1.98 -5.14 -2.00
N GLU A 240 3.10 -4.82 -1.37
CA GLU A 240 4.27 -4.30 -2.05
C GLU A 240 5.54 -5.03 -1.59
N GLN A 241 6.43 -5.30 -2.54
CA GLN A 241 7.75 -5.86 -2.33
C GLN A 241 8.80 -4.80 -2.65
N TRP A 242 9.83 -4.71 -1.82
CA TRP A 242 11.00 -3.91 -2.11
C TRP A 242 11.69 -4.44 -3.36
N TYR A 243 11.79 -3.58 -4.38
CA TYR A 243 12.38 -3.91 -5.66
C TYR A 243 13.84 -3.46 -5.74
N GLY A 244 14.17 -2.31 -5.17
CA GLY A 244 15.49 -1.73 -5.30
C GLY A 244 15.66 -0.37 -4.64
N PRO A 245 16.87 0.21 -4.73
CA PRO A 245 17.11 1.58 -4.28
C PRO A 245 16.22 2.58 -5.02
N PHE A 246 15.89 3.70 -4.36
CA PHE A 246 15.05 4.76 -4.92
C PHE A 246 15.57 5.26 -6.28
N ARG A 247 14.69 5.29 -7.27
CA ARG A 247 14.88 5.78 -8.63
C ARG A 247 13.70 6.63 -9.09
N ASN A 248 12.89 7.15 -8.15
CA ASN A 248 11.77 8.03 -8.43
C ASN A 248 10.69 7.44 -9.38
N GLY A 249 10.65 6.11 -9.51
CA GLY A 249 9.81 5.41 -10.48
C GLY A 249 10.26 5.57 -11.93
N ASP A 250 11.49 5.99 -12.21
CA ASP A 250 12.02 6.20 -13.57
C ASP A 250 12.00 4.93 -14.43
N GLN A 251 12.07 3.76 -13.79
CA GLN A 251 11.91 2.47 -14.41
C GLN A 251 10.58 1.84 -13.99
N LEU A 252 9.72 1.58 -14.96
CA LEU A 252 8.51 0.80 -14.71
C LEU A 252 8.91 -0.65 -14.46
N GLY A 253 8.46 -1.21 -13.34
CA GLY A 253 8.68 -2.60 -12.98
C GLY A 253 8.06 -3.54 -14.01
N GLY A 254 8.70 -4.70 -14.18
CA GLY A 254 8.08 -5.80 -14.95
C GLY A 254 6.79 -6.26 -14.29
N CYS A 255 6.02 -7.12 -14.96
CA CYS A 255 4.75 -7.64 -14.42
C CYS A 255 4.94 -8.20 -13.00
N ALA A 256 4.44 -7.47 -11.99
CA ALA A 256 4.51 -7.86 -10.57
C ALA A 256 3.36 -8.81 -10.18
N ILE A 257 2.43 -9.06 -11.10
CA ILE A 257 1.32 -10.01 -10.93
C ILE A 257 1.89 -11.42 -11.06
N ARG A 258 2.53 -11.92 -10.00
CA ARG A 258 3.10 -13.28 -9.98
C ARG A 258 2.07 -14.38 -9.72
N ASP A 259 0.85 -14.05 -9.36
CA ASP A 259 -0.25 -14.99 -9.19
C ASP A 259 -1.57 -14.23 -9.38
N SER A 260 -2.66 -14.94 -9.63
CA SER A 260 -4.04 -14.46 -9.73
C SER A 260 -4.35 -13.16 -8.94
N ALA A 261 -5.09 -12.25 -9.56
CA ALA A 261 -5.78 -11.09 -8.95
C ALA A 261 -6.07 -11.30 -7.46
N PHE A 262 -5.25 -10.70 -6.57
CA PHE A 262 -5.31 -10.97 -5.13
C PHE A 262 -6.66 -10.58 -4.54
N ALA A 263 -7.25 -9.50 -5.05
CA ALA A 263 -8.52 -8.99 -4.59
C ALA A 263 -9.66 -9.99 -4.79
N SER A 264 -9.52 -10.90 -5.76
CA SER A 264 -10.48 -11.98 -6.03
C SER A 264 -10.23 -13.28 -5.25
N THR A 265 -9.15 -13.35 -4.47
CA THR A 265 -8.85 -14.52 -3.64
C THR A 265 -9.71 -14.54 -2.38
N ALA A 266 -9.80 -15.69 -1.71
CA ALA A 266 -10.61 -15.83 -0.51
C ALA A 266 -10.16 -14.86 0.59
N ALA A 267 -11.14 -14.16 1.18
CA ALA A 267 -10.91 -13.35 2.37
C ALA A 267 -10.49 -14.21 3.56
N LEU A 268 -9.78 -13.59 4.51
CA LEU A 268 -9.42 -14.18 5.80
C LEU A 268 -10.66 -14.71 6.53
N LYS A 269 -10.55 -15.81 7.28
CA LYS A 269 -11.68 -16.32 8.06
C LYS A 269 -11.78 -15.58 9.38
N ALA A 270 -13.01 -15.24 9.81
CA ALA A 270 -13.25 -14.57 11.08
C ALA A 270 -12.62 -15.31 12.28
N SER A 271 -12.69 -16.65 12.27
CA SER A 271 -12.14 -17.51 13.32
C SER A 271 -10.62 -17.41 13.51
N GLU A 272 -9.90 -16.84 12.55
CA GLU A 272 -8.44 -16.66 12.62
C GLU A 272 -8.06 -15.31 13.26
N VAL A 273 -9.01 -14.38 13.39
CA VAL A 273 -8.81 -13.03 13.94
C VAL A 273 -9.54 -12.84 15.27
N VAL A 274 -10.76 -13.38 15.38
CA VAL A 274 -11.59 -13.28 16.59
C VAL A 274 -10.92 -14.00 17.75
N GLY A 275 -10.78 -13.32 18.87
CA GLY A 275 -10.14 -13.88 20.05
C GLY A 275 -9.45 -12.84 20.92
N THR A 276 -8.65 -13.35 21.85
CA THR A 276 -7.80 -12.54 22.73
C THR A 276 -6.39 -12.58 22.21
N TRP A 277 -5.78 -11.42 22.13
CA TRP A 277 -4.44 -11.19 21.60
C TRP A 277 -3.63 -10.43 22.63
N GLN A 278 -2.33 -10.73 22.70
CA GLN A 278 -1.41 -10.06 23.61
C GLN A 278 -0.08 -9.79 22.93
N GLY A 279 0.55 -8.67 23.27
CA GLY A 279 1.90 -8.36 22.80
C GLY A 279 2.34 -6.93 23.07
N PRO A 280 3.60 -6.60 22.75
CA PRO A 280 4.12 -5.25 22.88
C PRO A 280 3.35 -4.27 22.00
N ARG A 281 3.08 -3.08 22.57
CA ARG A 281 2.51 -1.93 21.87
C ARG A 281 3.49 -0.76 21.87
N ALA A 282 3.71 -0.21 20.68
CA ALA A 282 4.27 1.12 20.49
C ALA A 282 3.14 2.16 20.32
N LEU A 283 3.29 3.34 20.93
CA LEU A 283 2.24 4.37 21.01
C LEU A 283 2.82 5.76 20.73
N ALA A 284 2.06 6.57 19.99
CA ALA A 284 2.26 8.01 19.82
C ALA A 284 0.98 8.74 20.26
N ASN A 285 1.12 9.80 21.05
CA ASN A 285 -0.01 10.47 21.70
C ASN A 285 -0.26 11.85 21.08
N PHE A 286 -1.47 12.02 20.56
CA PHE A 286 -1.96 13.23 19.91
C PHE A 286 -3.10 13.91 20.70
N ASP A 287 -3.41 13.48 21.94
CA ASP A 287 -4.39 14.15 22.80
C ASP A 287 -3.97 15.59 23.06
N GLY A 288 -4.90 16.53 22.85
CA GLY A 288 -4.64 17.98 22.95
C GLY A 288 -4.05 18.60 21.66
N TYR A 289 -3.80 17.81 20.62
CA TYR A 289 -3.40 18.31 19.32
C TYR A 289 -4.55 19.12 18.67
N GLY A 290 -4.26 20.36 18.26
CA GLY A 290 -5.25 21.33 17.75
C GLY A 290 -5.65 22.43 18.75
N LEU A 291 -5.12 22.41 19.98
CA LEU A 291 -5.19 23.53 20.92
C LEU A 291 -3.90 24.35 20.79
N GLU A 292 -3.98 25.45 20.04
CA GLU A 292 -3.00 26.55 19.91
C GLU A 292 -1.49 26.21 19.80
N ASN A 293 -0.93 26.49 18.61
CA ASN A 293 0.47 26.89 18.33
C ASN A 293 1.62 25.87 18.25
N ASP A 294 1.45 24.58 18.52
CA ASP A 294 2.56 23.62 18.27
C ASP A 294 2.48 22.97 16.89
N LYS A 295 2.99 23.70 15.87
CA LYS A 295 3.28 23.20 14.52
C LYS A 295 4.25 22.00 14.49
N GLN A 296 4.81 21.62 15.63
CA GLN A 296 5.85 20.59 15.75
C GLN A 296 5.32 19.23 16.22
N ASN A 297 4.05 19.13 16.65
CA ASN A 297 3.55 17.91 17.29
C ASN A 297 2.72 16.98 16.38
N PHE A 298 2.65 17.26 15.07
CA PHE A 298 1.99 16.37 14.10
C PHE A 298 2.81 15.12 13.80
N PHE A 299 4.09 15.14 14.13
CA PHE A 299 5.07 14.13 13.75
C PHE A 299 5.63 13.49 15.01
N GLN A 300 5.42 12.19 15.20
CA GLN A 300 5.82 11.50 16.42
C GLN A 300 6.41 10.12 16.15
N GLU A 301 7.38 9.74 16.99
CA GLU A 301 7.86 8.37 17.04
C GLU A 301 6.89 7.49 17.83
N LEU A 302 6.62 6.29 17.33
CA LEU A 302 5.91 5.24 18.04
C LEU A 302 6.88 4.63 19.05
N LEU A 303 6.75 5.07 20.30
CA LEU A 303 7.61 4.63 21.40
C LEU A 303 7.03 3.38 22.05
N ASP A 304 7.90 2.41 22.33
CA ASP A 304 7.54 1.21 23.08
C ASP A 304 7.01 1.62 24.46
N ASN A 305 5.74 1.29 24.71
CA ASN A 305 5.06 1.74 25.92
C ASN A 305 4.90 0.57 26.90
N SER A 306 4.12 -0.44 26.50
CA SER A 306 3.70 -1.53 27.38
C SER A 306 3.18 -2.72 26.59
N GLU A 307 3.10 -3.88 27.24
CA GLU A 307 2.26 -4.97 26.74
C GLU A 307 0.79 -4.54 26.75
N GLN A 308 0.07 -4.88 25.68
CA GLN A 308 -1.36 -4.71 25.61
C GLN A 308 -2.07 -6.05 25.44
N ASN A 309 -3.30 -6.10 25.92
CA ASN A 309 -4.25 -7.16 25.60
C ASN A 309 -5.37 -6.55 24.75
N SER A 310 -5.65 -7.16 23.60
CA SER A 310 -6.74 -6.78 22.72
C SER A 310 -7.74 -7.93 22.59
N VAL A 311 -9.02 -7.59 22.50
CA VAL A 311 -10.11 -8.56 22.30
C VAL A 311 -10.81 -8.18 21.00
N ARG A 312 -10.79 -9.09 20.04
CA ARG A 312 -11.44 -8.92 18.75
C ARG A 312 -12.69 -9.78 18.70
N ASP A 313 -13.81 -9.14 18.37
CA ASP A 313 -15.07 -9.79 18.05
C ASP A 313 -15.40 -9.62 16.56
N GLU A 314 -16.43 -10.31 16.11
CA GLU A 314 -16.91 -10.24 14.73
C GLU A 314 -17.58 -8.90 14.39
N SER A 315 -17.98 -8.12 15.41
CA SER A 315 -18.75 -6.90 15.21
C SER A 315 -17.92 -5.83 14.51
N GLY A 316 -18.30 -5.44 13.30
CA GLY A 316 -17.59 -4.40 12.52
C GLY A 316 -16.22 -4.84 11.98
N LEU A 317 -15.91 -6.14 12.04
CA LEU A 317 -14.71 -6.71 11.44
C LEU A 317 -14.93 -6.91 9.94
N ILE A 318 -14.02 -6.36 9.14
CA ILE A 318 -14.00 -6.50 7.68
C ILE A 318 -12.80 -7.39 7.35
N LEU A 319 -13.07 -8.53 6.73
CA LEU A 319 -12.08 -9.53 6.39
C LEU A 319 -11.69 -9.35 4.93
N LEU A 320 -10.39 -9.27 4.69
CA LEU A 320 -9.84 -8.97 3.38
C LEU A 320 -8.97 -10.15 2.90
N PRO A 321 -8.69 -10.24 1.59
CA PRO A 321 -7.71 -11.18 1.07
C PRO A 321 -6.30 -10.97 1.66
N LYS A 322 -5.37 -11.89 1.38
CA LYS A 322 -3.96 -11.80 1.79
C LYS A 322 -3.75 -11.71 3.31
N GLN A 323 -4.62 -12.37 4.09
CA GLN A 323 -4.54 -12.43 5.54
C GLN A 323 -4.70 -11.06 6.22
N LEU A 324 -5.43 -10.16 5.57
CA LEU A 324 -5.65 -8.79 6.04
C LEU A 324 -7.04 -8.64 6.65
N TRP A 325 -7.17 -7.66 7.55
CA TRP A 325 -8.45 -7.27 8.11
C TRP A 325 -8.42 -5.79 8.49
N CYS A 326 -9.60 -5.19 8.59
CA CYS A 326 -9.77 -3.86 9.14
C CYS A 326 -11.09 -3.74 9.91
N SER A 327 -11.22 -2.68 10.70
CA SER A 327 -12.46 -2.32 11.37
C SER A 327 -12.52 -0.82 11.65
N LEU A 328 -13.74 -0.32 11.81
CA LEU A 328 -14.02 1.01 12.34
C LEU A 328 -15.15 0.84 13.37
N LYS A 329 -14.87 1.05 14.65
CA LYS A 329 -15.80 0.76 15.75
C LYS A 329 -15.98 1.97 16.67
N GLU A 330 -17.22 2.29 17.00
CA GLU A 330 -17.56 3.23 18.07
C GLU A 330 -17.53 2.50 19.42
N CYS A 331 -16.93 3.13 20.42
CA CYS A 331 -16.78 2.60 21.77
C CYS A 331 -17.87 3.11 22.70
N LYS A 332 -18.02 2.45 23.85
CA LYS A 332 -19.04 2.81 24.85
C LYS A 332 -18.90 4.24 25.36
N ASP A 333 -17.67 4.76 25.37
CA ASP A 333 -17.35 6.11 25.83
C ASP A 333 -17.54 7.19 24.73
N GLY A 334 -18.00 6.79 23.53
CA GLY A 334 -18.19 7.66 22.36
C GLY A 334 -16.95 7.81 21.48
N ASP A 335 -15.77 7.35 21.94
CA ASP A 335 -14.55 7.32 21.13
C ASP A 335 -14.68 6.37 19.94
N THR A 336 -13.96 6.62 18.85
CA THR A 336 -13.96 5.76 17.66
C THR A 336 -12.57 5.15 17.44
N TYR A 337 -12.51 3.85 17.20
CA TYR A 337 -11.28 3.12 16.88
C TYR A 337 -11.29 2.72 15.41
N SER A 338 -10.23 3.10 14.71
CA SER A 338 -9.92 2.61 13.37
C SER A 338 -8.74 1.66 13.49
N GLU A 339 -8.94 0.39 13.13
CA GLU A 339 -7.96 -0.67 13.36
C GLU A 339 -7.75 -1.46 12.06
N VAL A 340 -6.51 -1.77 11.75
CA VAL A 340 -6.14 -2.66 10.65
C VAL A 340 -5.14 -3.69 11.15
N GLY A 341 -5.07 -4.83 10.47
CA GLY A 341 -4.02 -5.77 10.77
C GLY A 341 -3.71 -6.74 9.64
N TRP A 342 -2.56 -7.37 9.82
CA TRP A 342 -2.03 -8.40 8.95
C TRP A 342 -1.69 -9.62 9.80
N LEU A 343 -2.42 -10.70 9.56
CA LEU A 343 -2.15 -11.98 10.19
C LEU A 343 -0.90 -12.60 9.54
N LEU A 344 0.05 -12.95 10.40
CA LEU A 344 1.32 -13.58 10.08
C LEU A 344 1.26 -15.05 10.53
N ASP A 345 2.27 -15.83 10.15
CA ASP A 345 2.29 -17.24 10.51
C ASP A 345 2.31 -17.48 12.04
N HIS A 346 1.73 -18.61 12.45
CA HIS A 346 1.73 -19.14 13.81
C HIS A 346 0.94 -18.32 14.83
N GLY A 347 -0.21 -17.76 14.43
CA GLY A 347 -1.09 -17.02 15.35
C GLY A 347 -0.45 -15.72 15.82
N ARG A 348 0.33 -15.08 14.95
CA ARG A 348 0.93 -13.76 15.16
C ARG A 348 0.24 -12.76 14.25
N ALA A 349 0.13 -11.52 14.69
CA ALA A 349 -0.40 -10.44 13.86
C ALA A 349 0.39 -9.17 14.11
N ILE A 350 0.51 -8.34 13.08
CA ILE A 350 0.79 -6.91 13.27
C ILE A 350 -0.53 -6.16 13.17
N THR A 351 -0.79 -5.31 14.15
CA THR A 351 -2.00 -4.50 14.26
C THR A 351 -1.59 -3.05 14.32
N SER A 352 -2.28 -2.19 13.58
CA SER A 352 -2.18 -0.74 13.77
C SER A 352 -3.55 -0.12 14.02
N LYS A 353 -3.58 0.86 14.92
CA LYS A 353 -4.81 1.46 15.41
C LYS A 353 -4.67 2.96 15.56
N CYS A 354 -5.70 3.69 15.12
CA CYS A 354 -5.94 5.07 15.49
C CYS A 354 -7.13 5.16 16.44
N THR A 355 -6.99 5.97 17.48
CA THR A 355 -8.06 6.28 18.43
C THR A 355 -8.48 7.72 18.24
N PHE A 356 -9.79 7.95 18.08
CA PHE A 356 -10.40 9.26 17.96
C PHE A 356 -11.36 9.51 19.11
N SER A 357 -11.44 10.77 19.56
CA SER A 357 -12.44 11.22 20.51
C SER A 357 -13.85 11.14 19.93
N SER A 358 -14.86 11.29 20.78
CA SER A 358 -16.26 11.49 20.36
C SER A 358 -16.51 12.71 19.47
N THR A 359 -15.54 13.62 19.35
CA THR A 359 -15.57 14.79 18.45
C THR A 359 -14.75 14.58 17.18
N ALA A 360 -14.34 13.34 16.89
CA ALA A 360 -13.50 12.96 15.75
C ALA A 360 -12.12 13.67 15.72
N LEU A 361 -11.54 13.94 16.89
CA LEU A 361 -10.17 14.41 17.02
C LEU A 361 -9.25 13.22 17.33
N LEU A 362 -8.09 13.15 16.67
CA LEU A 362 -7.13 12.08 16.90
C LEU A 362 -6.55 12.19 18.32
N LYS A 363 -6.58 11.09 19.07
CA LYS A 363 -6.04 10.98 20.42
C LYS A 363 -4.72 10.24 20.46
N ASP A 364 -4.64 9.10 19.77
CA ASP A 364 -3.43 8.30 19.73
C ASP A 364 -3.35 7.43 18.47
N ILE A 365 -2.12 7.04 18.17
CA ILE A 365 -1.78 6.06 17.15
C ILE A 365 -0.95 4.97 17.81
N SER A 366 -1.23 3.71 17.49
CA SER A 366 -0.46 2.58 17.98
C SER A 366 -0.18 1.54 16.91
N VAL A 367 0.93 0.82 17.11
CA VAL A 367 1.29 -0.39 16.36
C VAL A 367 1.63 -1.47 17.38
N SER A 368 1.22 -2.71 17.13
CA SER A 368 1.40 -3.80 18.06
C SER A 368 1.71 -5.09 17.33
N TYR A 369 2.65 -5.85 17.88
CA TYR A 369 2.99 -7.19 17.40
C TYR A 369 2.41 -8.18 18.39
N GLU A 370 1.35 -8.85 17.98
CA GLU A 370 0.50 -9.60 18.90
C GLU A 370 0.57 -11.10 18.61
N THR A 371 0.31 -11.88 19.65
CA THR A 371 0.16 -13.33 19.61
C THR A 371 -1.21 -13.70 20.16
N VAL A 372 -1.85 -14.72 19.57
CA VAL A 372 -3.11 -15.23 20.09
C VAL A 372 -2.91 -15.84 21.47
N THR A 373 -3.73 -15.42 22.44
CA THR A 373 -3.74 -16.01 23.78
C THR A 373 -4.61 -17.26 23.73
N LEU A 374 -4.01 -18.44 23.82
CA LEU A 374 -4.77 -19.67 24.03
C LEU A 374 -5.45 -19.56 25.40
N LYS A 375 -6.79 -19.66 25.44
CA LYS A 375 -7.49 -19.84 26.72
C LYS A 375 -6.91 -21.10 27.38
N ALA A 376 -6.30 -20.94 28.55
CA ALA A 376 -6.05 -22.07 29.44
C ALA A 376 -7.41 -22.75 29.68
N LYS A 377 -7.50 -24.03 29.32
CA LYS A 377 -8.73 -24.83 29.46
C LYS A 377 -9.13 -24.98 30.92
#